data_AF-A0A1I7Y7J6-F1
#
_entry.id   AF-A0A1I7Y7J6-F1
#
_cell.length_a   1.000
_cell.length_b   1.000
_cell.length_c   1.000
_cell.angle_alpha   90.00
_cell.angle_beta   90.00
_cell.angle_gamma   90.00
#
_symmetry.space_group_name_H-M   'P 1'
#
loop_
_entity.id
_entity.type
_entity.pdbx_description
1 polymer ?
#
loop_
_entity_poly.entity_id
_entity_poly.type
_entity_poly.pdbx_seq_one_letter_code
_entity_poly.pdbx_strand_id
1 'polypeptide(L)'
;MDNRLDMRWALICSIKEDEPTDTFEEFSMWLTKQMAEQSRKIGLHHSFAPKPEVVLRSRINNQNDNAMNYREIHDLYPGVLLVVHILPGENSQEYTWMKEYTQKYGLIRQGIQRENAEKRFEGANLDIVLGNINQWVARRLYQLVSPPEKNDPFRMHVDFNPSSPRCPQVSHHRTEVSNVVNSVLHYDPVPPETNLSNIFSHADAVCEVTGFPAEFNEFQLAALFHLYKVKSVVMGVSGTAVVEFFNKFHAVQAAIEHHAKKLDNSHKLSVVPIHQISRMQAGITI
;
A
#
# COMPACT_ATOMS: atom_id res chain seq x y z
N MET A 1 15.98 21.43 -8.37
CA MET A 1 14.51 21.50 -8.41
C MET A 1 14.02 20.09 -8.26
N ASP A 2 13.41 19.77 -7.12
CA ASP A 2 12.94 18.42 -6.81
C ASP A 2 11.66 18.17 -7.60
N ASN A 3 11.71 17.26 -8.58
CA ASN A 3 10.60 17.01 -9.48
C ASN A 3 9.54 16.20 -8.71
N ARG A 4 8.53 16.88 -8.14
CA ARG A 4 7.46 16.33 -7.30
C ARG A 4 6.65 15.16 -7.90
N LEU A 5 6.94 14.73 -9.12
CA LEU A 5 6.23 13.71 -9.88
C LEU A 5 7.01 12.39 -10.03
N ASP A 6 8.28 12.35 -9.62
CA ASP A 6 9.10 11.15 -9.79
C ASP A 6 8.74 10.08 -8.77
N MET A 7 8.41 8.88 -9.26
CA MET A 7 8.05 7.76 -8.40
C MET A 7 9.25 7.33 -7.57
N ARG A 8 9.13 7.45 -6.25
CA ARG A 8 10.15 6.94 -5.33
C ARG A 8 10.10 5.43 -5.27
N TRP A 9 11.28 4.82 -5.20
CA TRP A 9 11.44 3.38 -5.25
C TRP A 9 12.51 2.92 -4.27
N ALA A 10 12.44 1.65 -3.88
CA ALA A 10 13.41 0.99 -3.02
C ALA A 10 13.99 -0.24 -3.73
N LEU A 11 15.19 -0.64 -3.31
CA LEU A 11 15.87 -1.84 -3.77
C LEU A 11 15.97 -2.85 -2.63
N ILE A 12 15.55 -4.08 -2.87
CA ILE A 12 15.87 -5.23 -2.00
C ILE A 12 16.76 -6.18 -2.79
N CYS A 13 17.86 -6.60 -2.19
CA CYS A 13 18.78 -7.57 -2.77
C CYS A 13 18.75 -8.86 -1.95
N SER A 14 18.27 -9.95 -2.54
CA SER A 14 18.41 -11.28 -1.95
C SER A 14 19.78 -11.86 -2.31
N ILE A 15 20.71 -11.80 -1.37
CA ILE A 15 22.14 -12.03 -1.58
C ILE A 15 22.73 -12.97 -0.54
N LYS A 16 23.93 -13.48 -0.82
CA LYS A 16 24.71 -14.24 0.17
C LYS A 16 25.27 -13.29 1.24
N GLU A 17 25.67 -13.86 2.37
CA GLU A 17 26.35 -13.12 3.43
C GLU A 17 27.62 -12.45 2.87
N ASP A 18 27.86 -11.19 3.28
CA ASP A 18 28.97 -10.34 2.84
C ASP A 18 29.04 -9.96 1.35
N GLU A 19 28.02 -10.30 0.57
CA GLU A 19 27.99 -9.93 -0.84
C GLU A 19 27.73 -8.42 -1.03
N PRO A 20 28.51 -7.71 -1.87
CA PRO A 20 28.27 -6.29 -2.12
C PRO A 20 26.99 -6.08 -2.93
N THR A 21 26.30 -4.98 -2.66
CA THR A 21 25.05 -4.59 -3.33
C THR A 21 25.25 -3.62 -4.50
N ASP A 22 26.46 -3.09 -4.66
CA ASP A 22 26.75 -1.96 -5.55
C ASP A 22 26.39 -2.26 -7.01
N THR A 23 26.73 -3.46 -7.50
CA THR A 23 26.39 -3.90 -8.86
C THR A 23 24.86 -3.93 -9.09
N PHE A 24 24.09 -4.34 -8.08
CA PHE A 24 22.64 -4.40 -8.17
C PHE A 24 21.99 -3.02 -8.05
N GLU A 25 22.60 -2.12 -7.30
CA GLU A 25 22.21 -0.71 -7.23
C GLU A 25 22.42 -0.02 -8.58
N GLU A 26 23.63 -0.15 -9.16
CA GLU A 26 23.94 0.37 -10.49
C GLU A 26 23.03 -0.20 -11.57
N PHE A 27 22.75 -1.51 -11.52
CA PHE A 27 21.78 -2.15 -12.41
C PHE A 27 20.39 -1.55 -12.25
N SER A 28 19.90 -1.38 -11.02
CA SER A 28 18.54 -0.92 -10.77
C SER A 28 18.36 0.55 -11.15
N MET A 29 19.38 1.38 -10.95
CA MET A 29 19.41 2.76 -11.46
C MET A 29 19.40 2.81 -12.99
N TRP A 30 20.16 1.94 -13.65
CA TRP A 30 20.10 1.80 -15.11
C TRP A 30 18.72 1.34 -15.58
N LEU A 31 18.14 0.33 -14.92
CA LEU A 31 16.84 -0.24 -15.28
C LEU A 31 15.74 0.82 -15.17
N THR A 32 15.65 1.56 -14.07
CA THR A 32 14.62 2.60 -13.90
C THR A 32 14.78 3.74 -14.92
N LYS A 33 16.01 4.12 -15.27
CA LYS A 33 16.28 5.07 -16.36
C LYS A 33 15.76 4.54 -17.71
N GLN A 34 16.08 3.28 -18.05
CA GLN A 34 15.62 2.65 -19.29
C GLN A 34 14.09 2.50 -19.32
N MET A 35 13.47 2.15 -18.18
CA MET A 35 12.03 2.09 -18.03
C MET A 35 11.38 3.46 -18.27
N ALA A 36 11.94 4.55 -17.75
CA ALA A 36 11.44 5.91 -17.99
C ALA A 36 11.60 6.36 -19.45
N GLU A 37 12.69 5.98 -20.12
CA GLU A 37 12.88 6.24 -21.55
C GLU A 37 11.85 5.48 -22.39
N GLN A 38 11.63 4.21 -22.08
CA GLN A 38 10.68 3.37 -22.79
C GLN A 38 9.22 3.78 -22.52
N SER A 39 8.89 4.18 -21.29
CA SER A 39 7.52 4.58 -20.90
C SER A 39 7.03 5.77 -21.73
N ARG A 40 7.93 6.69 -22.07
CA ARG A 40 7.64 7.83 -22.96
C ARG A 40 7.34 7.38 -24.39
N LYS A 41 8.06 6.38 -24.91
CA LYS A 41 7.82 5.86 -26.27
C LYS A 41 6.46 5.17 -26.40
N ILE A 42 5.99 4.51 -25.33
CA ILE A 42 4.72 3.78 -25.32
C ILE A 42 3.55 4.56 -24.69
N GLY A 43 3.73 5.87 -24.44
CA GLY A 43 2.66 6.76 -23.98
C GLY A 43 2.22 6.60 -22.51
N LEU A 44 3.01 5.93 -21.66
CA LEU A 44 2.69 5.77 -20.23
C LEU A 44 3.24 6.90 -19.34
N HIS A 45 4.32 7.57 -19.79
CA HIS A 45 4.89 8.78 -19.19
C HIS A 45 5.29 8.72 -17.70
N HIS A 46 5.34 7.55 -17.05
CA HIS A 46 5.83 7.47 -15.67
C HIS A 46 7.33 7.78 -15.58
N SER A 47 7.71 8.51 -14.53
CA SER A 47 9.10 8.82 -14.17
C SER A 47 9.47 8.21 -12.82
N PHE A 48 10.76 7.99 -12.60
CA PHE A 48 11.29 7.39 -11.39
C PHE A 48 12.36 8.30 -10.79
N ALA A 49 12.49 8.28 -9.47
CA ALA A 49 13.58 8.94 -8.78
C ALA A 49 14.94 8.40 -9.32
N PRO A 50 15.98 9.24 -9.43
CA PRO A 50 17.25 8.84 -10.05
C PRO A 50 18.03 7.78 -9.25
N LYS A 51 17.72 7.64 -7.96
CA LYS A 51 18.34 6.68 -7.03
C LYS A 51 17.25 6.05 -6.16
N PRO A 52 17.48 4.83 -5.62
CA PRO A 52 16.58 4.28 -4.63
C PRO A 52 16.60 5.13 -3.37
N GLU A 53 15.45 5.24 -2.70
CA GLU A 53 15.35 5.90 -1.39
C GLU A 53 16.08 5.10 -0.31
N VAL A 54 16.09 3.76 -0.47
CA VAL A 54 16.78 2.82 0.41
C VAL A 54 17.20 1.56 -0.35
N VAL A 55 18.34 0.99 0.04
CA VAL A 55 18.83 -0.30 -0.42
C VAL A 55 18.91 -1.25 0.77
N LEU A 56 18.14 -2.33 0.73
CA LEU A 56 18.04 -3.31 1.80
C LEU A 56 18.56 -4.67 1.36
N ARG A 57 19.15 -5.39 2.31
CA ARG A 57 19.73 -6.72 2.09
C ARG A 57 18.83 -7.78 2.71
N SER A 58 18.63 -8.88 2.01
CA SER A 58 17.98 -10.07 2.55
C SER A 58 18.88 -11.28 2.32
N ARG A 59 19.05 -12.12 3.33
CA ARG A 59 19.66 -13.43 3.10
C ARG A 59 18.73 -14.28 2.24
N ILE A 60 19.33 -15.06 1.34
CA ILE A 60 18.61 -16.02 0.49
C ILE A 60 17.87 -17.03 1.37
N ASN A 61 16.62 -17.34 0.99
CA ASN A 61 15.68 -18.20 1.70
C ASN A 61 15.39 -17.76 3.15
N ASN A 62 15.53 -16.48 3.47
CA ASN A 62 15.19 -15.93 4.77
C ASN A 62 13.89 -15.11 4.72
N GLN A 63 12.80 -15.69 5.20
CA GLN A 63 11.50 -15.03 5.26
C GLN A 63 11.48 -13.83 6.20
N ASN A 64 12.18 -13.92 7.34
CA ASN A 64 12.19 -12.87 8.35
C ASN A 64 12.87 -11.60 7.82
N ASP A 65 14.02 -11.76 7.17
CA ASP A 65 14.73 -10.63 6.54
C ASP A 65 13.84 -9.97 5.48
N ASN A 66 13.18 -10.76 4.62
CA ASN A 66 12.22 -10.24 3.64
C ASN A 66 11.08 -9.46 4.32
N ALA A 67 10.42 -10.07 5.31
CA ALA A 67 9.30 -9.46 6.01
C ALA A 67 9.70 -8.14 6.70
N MET A 68 10.88 -8.11 7.31
CA MET A 68 11.45 -6.91 7.92
C MET A 68 11.71 -5.82 6.88
N ASN A 69 12.33 -6.16 5.76
CA ASN A 69 12.64 -5.18 4.71
C ASN A 69 11.38 -4.51 4.15
N TYR A 70 10.34 -5.27 3.84
CA TYR A 70 9.08 -4.69 3.36
C TYR A 70 8.35 -3.86 4.42
N ARG A 71 8.43 -4.26 5.70
CA ARG A 71 7.91 -3.46 6.81
C ARG A 71 8.68 -2.15 6.93
N GLU A 72 10.00 -2.20 6.89
CA GLU A 72 10.87 -1.02 6.98
C GLU A 72 10.58 -0.02 5.85
N ILE A 73 10.42 -0.50 4.61
CA ILE A 73 10.02 0.35 3.47
C ILE A 73 8.69 1.04 3.76
N HIS A 74 7.69 0.30 4.26
CA HIS A 74 6.37 0.86 4.56
C HIS A 74 6.44 1.92 5.67
N ASP A 75 7.16 1.61 6.75
CA ASP A 75 7.15 2.41 7.98
C ASP A 75 8.05 3.65 7.89
N LEU A 76 9.24 3.50 7.32
CA LEU A 76 10.26 4.55 7.28
C LEU A 76 10.28 5.32 5.96
N TYR A 77 9.77 4.72 4.88
CA TYR A 77 9.81 5.31 3.54
C TYR A 77 8.41 5.38 2.90
N PRO A 78 7.44 6.06 3.53
CA PRO A 78 6.05 6.13 3.07
C PRO A 78 5.88 6.81 1.70
N GLY A 79 6.91 7.45 1.15
CA GLY A 79 6.91 7.96 -0.23
C GLY A 79 7.18 6.88 -1.29
N VAL A 80 7.75 5.74 -0.92
CA VAL A 80 8.10 4.65 -1.83
C VAL A 80 6.85 3.94 -2.34
N LEU A 81 6.79 3.75 -3.66
CA LEU A 81 5.70 3.06 -4.34
C LEU A 81 6.17 1.81 -5.09
N LEU A 82 7.37 1.82 -5.64
CA LEU A 82 7.96 0.69 -6.37
C LEU A 82 9.05 0.04 -5.54
N VAL A 83 9.02 -1.29 -5.46
CA VAL A 83 10.12 -2.10 -4.93
C VAL A 83 10.69 -2.94 -6.06
N VAL A 84 11.95 -2.67 -6.40
CA VAL A 84 12.75 -3.55 -7.25
C VAL A 84 13.40 -4.59 -6.34
N HIS A 85 13.15 -5.86 -6.61
CA HIS A 85 13.68 -6.95 -5.80
C HIS A 85 14.54 -7.88 -6.67
N ILE A 86 15.84 -7.93 -6.37
CA ILE A 86 16.74 -8.89 -6.98
C ILE A 86 16.54 -10.26 -6.33
N LEU A 87 16.09 -11.21 -7.12
CA LEU A 87 15.74 -12.56 -6.71
C LEU A 87 16.90 -13.51 -6.98
N PRO A 88 17.16 -14.49 -6.10
CA PRO A 88 18.33 -15.36 -6.22
C PRO A 88 18.27 -16.31 -7.42
N GLY A 89 17.07 -16.61 -7.94
CA GLY A 89 16.87 -17.52 -9.07
C GLY A 89 15.40 -17.72 -9.42
N GLU A 90 15.14 -18.70 -10.28
CA GLU A 90 13.77 -19.06 -10.68
C GLU A 90 13.01 -19.76 -9.54
N ASN A 91 11.69 -19.56 -9.49
CA ASN A 91 10.79 -20.20 -8.51
C ASN A 91 11.22 -20.01 -7.04
N SER A 92 11.91 -18.91 -6.75
CA SER A 92 12.42 -18.62 -5.42
C SER A 92 11.30 -18.29 -4.43
N GLN A 93 11.46 -18.63 -3.16
CA GLN A 93 10.46 -18.33 -2.14
C GLN A 93 10.27 -16.82 -1.94
N GLU A 94 11.33 -16.05 -2.18
CA GLU A 94 11.34 -14.59 -2.15
C GLU A 94 10.35 -13.98 -3.14
N TYR A 95 10.10 -14.62 -4.29
CA TYR A 95 9.07 -14.17 -5.21
C TYR A 95 7.66 -14.27 -4.60
N THR A 96 7.40 -15.37 -3.90
CA THR A 96 6.12 -15.61 -3.20
C THR A 96 5.92 -14.62 -2.07
N TRP A 97 6.94 -14.44 -1.22
CA TRP A 97 6.91 -13.47 -0.12
C TRP A 97 6.81 -12.03 -0.60
N MET A 98 7.55 -11.66 -1.65
CA MET A 98 7.42 -10.37 -2.31
C MET A 98 5.97 -10.12 -2.74
N LYS A 99 5.30 -11.10 -3.36
CA LYS A 99 3.90 -10.96 -3.76
C LYS A 99 2.99 -10.70 -2.56
N GLU A 100 3.17 -11.44 -1.47
CA GLU A 100 2.41 -11.31 -0.22
C GLU A 100 2.61 -9.93 0.42
N TYR A 101 3.86 -9.53 0.66
CA TYR A 101 4.19 -8.30 1.38
C TYR A 101 3.86 -7.04 0.57
N THR A 102 4.11 -7.05 -0.73
CA THR A 102 3.73 -5.90 -1.58
C THR A 102 2.21 -5.75 -1.70
N GLN A 103 1.45 -6.85 -1.66
CA GLN A 103 0.00 -6.79 -1.57
C GLN A 103 -0.47 -6.25 -0.22
N LYS A 104 0.19 -6.66 0.88
CA LYS A 104 -0.13 -6.21 2.24
C LYS A 104 0.10 -4.71 2.42
N TYR A 105 1.20 -4.17 1.90
CA TYR A 105 1.61 -2.76 2.10
C TYR A 105 1.23 -1.84 0.92
N GLY A 106 0.50 -2.34 -0.09
CA GLY A 106 0.08 -1.52 -1.24
C GLY A 106 1.24 -1.02 -2.11
N LEU A 107 2.27 -1.84 -2.29
CA LEU A 107 3.46 -1.54 -3.09
C LEU A 107 3.38 -2.17 -4.49
N ILE A 108 4.01 -1.52 -5.47
CA ILE A 108 4.28 -2.08 -6.79
C ILE A 108 5.54 -2.93 -6.69
N ARG A 109 5.46 -4.18 -7.13
CA ARG A 109 6.60 -5.10 -7.12
C ARG A 109 7.19 -5.26 -8.51
N GLN A 110 8.52 -5.28 -8.61
CA GLN A 110 9.23 -5.75 -9.78
C GLN A 110 10.35 -6.71 -9.34
N GLY A 111 10.10 -8.01 -9.50
CA GLY A 111 11.11 -9.04 -9.27
C GLY A 111 12.01 -9.18 -10.49
N ILE A 112 13.32 -9.15 -10.29
CA ILE A 112 14.33 -9.37 -11.34
C ILE A 112 15.20 -10.53 -10.90
N GLN A 113 15.30 -11.57 -11.73
CA GLN A 113 16.24 -12.66 -11.47
C GLN A 113 17.67 -12.12 -11.51
N ARG A 114 18.49 -12.56 -10.56
CA ARG A 114 19.89 -12.18 -10.43
C ARG A 114 20.68 -12.30 -11.73
N GLU A 115 20.54 -13.40 -12.45
CA GLU A 115 21.21 -13.62 -13.74
C GLU A 115 20.87 -12.52 -14.76
N ASN A 116 19.60 -12.12 -14.83
CA ASN A 116 19.15 -11.04 -15.71
C ASN A 116 19.69 -9.68 -15.27
N ALA A 117 19.85 -9.47 -13.96
CA ALA A 117 20.43 -8.24 -13.42
C ALA A 117 21.92 -8.13 -13.76
N GLU A 118 22.68 -9.20 -13.55
CA GLU A 118 24.13 -9.26 -13.84
C GLU A 118 24.41 -9.09 -15.33
N LYS A 119 23.60 -9.71 -16.20
CA LYS A 119 23.75 -9.66 -17.66
C LYS A 119 23.02 -8.49 -18.32
N ARG A 120 22.30 -7.65 -17.57
CA ARG A 120 21.46 -6.56 -18.12
C ARG A 120 20.53 -7.03 -19.24
N PHE A 121 19.93 -8.20 -19.07
CA PHE A 121 19.07 -8.86 -20.08
C PHE A 121 19.76 -9.17 -21.41
N GLU A 122 21.07 -9.42 -21.41
CA GLU A 122 21.80 -9.88 -22.59
C GLU A 122 21.11 -11.09 -23.24
N GLY A 123 20.96 -11.05 -24.57
CA GLY A 123 20.27 -12.08 -25.34
C GLY A 123 18.74 -11.94 -25.38
N ALA A 124 18.14 -11.07 -24.57
CA ALA A 124 16.72 -10.74 -24.65
C ALA A 124 16.45 -9.47 -25.48
N ASN A 125 15.24 -9.36 -26.04
CA ASN A 125 14.81 -8.11 -26.65
C ASN A 125 14.42 -7.10 -25.56
N LEU A 126 15.32 -6.13 -25.31
CA LEU A 126 15.17 -5.15 -24.24
C LEU A 126 13.89 -4.31 -24.38
N ASP A 127 13.46 -3.94 -25.59
CA ASP A 127 12.24 -3.17 -25.80
C ASP A 127 10.99 -3.92 -25.32
N ILE A 128 10.94 -5.24 -25.56
CA ILE A 128 9.86 -6.12 -25.10
C ILE A 128 9.89 -6.27 -23.58
N VAL A 129 11.07 -6.52 -23.01
CA VAL A 129 11.26 -6.66 -21.55
C VAL A 129 10.79 -5.39 -20.83
N LEU A 130 11.30 -4.23 -21.24
CA LEU A 130 10.95 -2.93 -20.66
C LEU A 130 9.47 -2.59 -20.91
N GLY A 131 8.93 -2.93 -22.09
CA GLY A 131 7.52 -2.75 -22.40
C GLY A 131 6.61 -3.53 -21.43
N ASN A 132 6.92 -4.80 -21.19
CA ASN A 132 6.18 -5.65 -20.27
C ASN A 132 6.25 -5.13 -18.82
N ILE A 133 7.45 -4.76 -18.36
CA ILE A 133 7.65 -4.18 -17.02
C ILE A 133 6.84 -2.88 -16.88
N ASN A 134 6.92 -1.98 -17.86
CA ASN A 134 6.22 -0.70 -17.83
C ASN A 134 4.69 -0.87 -17.85
N GLN A 135 4.15 -1.79 -18.65
CA GLN A 135 2.73 -2.10 -18.64
C GLN A 135 2.28 -2.67 -17.30
N TRP A 136 3.10 -3.53 -16.69
CA TRP A 136 2.83 -4.05 -15.35
C TRP A 136 2.78 -2.93 -14.30
N VAL A 137 3.76 -2.04 -14.30
CA VAL A 137 3.81 -0.87 -13.40
C VAL A 137 2.58 0.01 -13.61
N ALA A 138 2.24 0.36 -14.85
CA ALA A 138 1.07 1.18 -15.17
C ALA A 138 -0.25 0.52 -14.73
N ARG A 139 -0.41 -0.79 -14.98
CA ARG A 139 -1.56 -1.56 -14.51
C ARG A 139 -1.65 -1.53 -12.98
N ARG A 140 -0.53 -1.65 -12.27
CA ARG A 140 -0.53 -1.62 -10.81
C ARG A 140 -0.79 -0.23 -10.25
N LEU A 141 -0.25 0.82 -10.86
CA LEU A 141 -0.62 2.20 -10.53
C LEU A 141 -2.13 2.39 -10.68
N TYR A 142 -2.69 1.97 -11.82
CA TYR A 142 -4.13 2.04 -12.03
C TYR A 142 -4.89 1.27 -10.95
N GLN A 143 -4.46 0.07 -10.55
CA GLN A 143 -5.13 -0.70 -9.49
C GLN A 143 -4.96 -0.16 -8.06
N LEU A 144 -3.91 0.62 -7.80
CA LEU A 144 -3.70 1.29 -6.51
C LEU A 144 -4.57 2.53 -6.38
N VAL A 145 -4.81 3.21 -7.50
CA VAL A 145 -5.54 4.50 -7.58
C VAL A 145 -7.01 4.30 -7.94
N SER A 146 -7.34 3.25 -8.68
CA SER A 146 -8.71 2.98 -9.10
C SER A 146 -9.41 2.10 -8.08
N PRO A 147 -10.68 2.40 -7.77
CA PRO A 147 -11.60 1.42 -7.19
C PRO A 147 -11.46 0.09 -7.93
N PRO A 148 -11.49 -1.08 -7.25
CA PRO A 148 -11.56 -2.33 -7.98
C PRO A 148 -12.79 -2.29 -8.90
N GLU A 149 -12.57 -2.36 -10.22
CA GLU A 149 -13.64 -2.70 -11.15
C GLU A 149 -14.29 -3.97 -10.62
N LYS A 150 -15.62 -3.93 -10.50
CA LYS A 150 -16.51 -4.98 -9.99
C LYS A 150 -15.98 -6.40 -10.27
N ASN A 151 -15.19 -6.91 -9.34
CA ASN A 151 -15.12 -8.32 -9.03
C ASN A 151 -15.61 -8.42 -7.58
N ASP A 152 -16.92 -8.31 -7.47
CA ASP A 152 -17.70 -8.43 -6.26
C ASP A 152 -17.49 -9.82 -5.65
N PRO A 153 -16.74 -9.97 -4.54
CA PRO A 153 -16.71 -11.23 -3.79
C PRO A 153 -17.94 -11.38 -2.89
N PHE A 154 -18.81 -10.35 -2.82
CA PHE A 154 -19.96 -10.25 -1.93
C PHE A 154 -21.27 -10.18 -2.71
N ARG A 155 -21.36 -10.92 -3.82
CA ARG A 155 -22.66 -11.27 -4.37
C ARG A 155 -23.30 -12.24 -3.38
N MET A 156 -24.03 -11.70 -2.39
CA MET A 156 -25.01 -12.47 -1.64
C MET A 156 -25.98 -13.05 -2.68
N HIS A 157 -25.83 -14.32 -3.00
CA HIS A 157 -26.90 -15.08 -3.62
C HIS A 157 -27.98 -15.21 -2.56
N VAL A 158 -29.01 -14.36 -2.67
CA VAL A 158 -30.31 -14.64 -2.08
C VAL A 158 -30.92 -15.73 -2.95
N ASP A 159 -30.51 -16.97 -2.72
CA ASP A 159 -31.14 -18.14 -3.31
C ASP A 159 -32.50 -18.32 -2.66
N PHE A 160 -33.55 -17.99 -3.40
CA PHE A 160 -34.89 -18.46 -3.12
C PHE A 160 -35.01 -19.92 -3.58
N ASN A 161 -34.47 -20.86 -2.80
CA ASN A 161 -35.03 -22.22 -2.78
C ASN A 161 -34.64 -23.02 -1.52
N PRO A 162 -35.59 -23.71 -0.87
CA PRO A 162 -35.35 -24.41 0.39
C PRO A 162 -35.05 -25.88 0.12
N SER A 163 -33.79 -26.27 -0.09
CA SER A 163 -33.37 -27.67 0.12
C SER A 163 -31.86 -27.89 0.07
N SER A 164 -31.32 -28.36 1.19
CA SER A 164 -30.06 -29.13 1.35
C SER A 164 -28.73 -28.36 1.56
N PRO A 165 -27.67 -29.00 2.11
CA PRO A 165 -27.39 -28.99 3.55
C PRO A 165 -26.03 -28.35 3.91
N ARG A 166 -25.94 -27.94 5.18
CA ARG A 166 -24.84 -27.16 5.79
C ARG A 166 -23.46 -27.84 5.69
N CYS A 167 -22.43 -27.05 5.41
CA CYS A 167 -21.03 -27.32 5.75
C CYS A 167 -20.50 -26.27 6.75
N PRO A 168 -19.50 -26.61 7.59
CA PRO A 168 -19.29 -25.99 8.90
C PRO A 168 -18.62 -24.62 8.80
N GLN A 169 -19.15 -23.66 9.55
CA GLN A 169 -18.48 -22.40 9.83
C GLN A 169 -17.25 -22.65 10.70
N VAL A 170 -16.07 -22.35 10.17
CA VAL A 170 -14.86 -22.21 10.97
C VAL A 170 -14.89 -20.80 11.57
N SER A 171 -15.21 -20.73 12.85
CA SER A 171 -15.15 -19.52 13.67
C SER A 171 -13.70 -19.15 13.95
N HIS A 172 -13.15 -18.18 13.21
CA HIS A 172 -11.89 -17.56 13.57
C HIS A 172 -12.12 -16.25 14.33
N HIS A 173 -11.91 -16.35 15.64
CA HIS A 173 -11.45 -15.34 16.61
C HIS A 173 -11.86 -13.87 16.43
N ARG A 174 -12.92 -13.49 17.15
CA ARG A 174 -13.28 -12.12 17.53
C ARG A 174 -12.34 -11.46 18.58
N THR A 175 -11.26 -12.13 18.98
CA THR A 175 -10.49 -11.75 20.18
C THR A 175 -9.30 -10.84 19.91
N GLU A 176 -8.84 -10.69 18.66
CA GLU A 176 -7.68 -9.83 18.34
C GLU A 176 -8.06 -8.37 18.04
N VAL A 177 -9.31 -8.12 17.62
CA VAL A 177 -9.78 -6.78 17.23
C VAL A 177 -9.91 -5.85 18.46
N SER A 178 -10.26 -6.38 19.64
CA SER A 178 -10.44 -5.55 20.84
C SER A 178 -9.14 -4.96 21.39
N ASN A 179 -7.99 -5.63 21.18
CA ASN A 179 -6.72 -5.18 21.75
C ASN A 179 -6.07 -4.05 20.94
N VAL A 180 -6.29 -4.02 19.62
CA VAL A 180 -5.86 -2.91 18.74
C VAL A 180 -6.78 -1.70 18.89
N VAL A 181 -8.07 -1.93 19.17
CA VAL A 181 -9.07 -0.87 19.37
C VAL A 181 -8.89 -0.17 20.73
N ASN A 182 -8.48 -0.90 21.79
CA ASN A 182 -8.23 -0.29 23.10
C ASN A 182 -6.97 0.60 23.16
N SER A 183 -5.96 0.39 22.29
CA SER A 183 -4.78 1.25 22.26
C SER A 183 -5.01 2.59 21.57
N VAL A 184 -6.05 2.70 20.74
CA VAL A 184 -6.43 3.94 20.03
C VAL A 184 -7.40 4.79 20.85
N LEU A 185 -8.17 4.19 21.77
CA LEU A 185 -9.28 4.84 22.45
C LEU A 185 -8.97 5.35 23.88
N HIS A 186 -7.82 5.04 24.48
CA HIS A 186 -7.49 5.44 25.87
C HIS A 186 -6.13 6.15 25.94
N TYR A 187 -6.05 7.38 25.43
CA TYR A 187 -4.90 8.25 25.67
C TYR A 187 -5.27 9.34 26.69
N ASP A 188 -4.91 9.08 27.95
CA ASP A 188 -4.72 10.11 28.97
C ASP A 188 -3.36 10.79 28.73
N PRO A 189 -3.26 12.13 28.82
CA PRO A 189 -2.00 12.83 28.66
C PRO A 189 -1.19 12.72 29.96
N VAL A 190 -0.17 11.85 29.98
CA VAL A 190 0.81 11.77 31.07
C VAL A 190 2.22 11.90 30.48
N PRO A 191 3.14 12.65 31.13
CA PRO A 191 4.18 13.42 30.45
C PRO A 191 5.53 12.65 30.37
N PRO A 192 6.61 13.32 29.94
CA PRO A 192 7.53 12.82 28.92
C PRO A 192 8.44 11.69 29.42
N GLU A 193 9.14 11.04 28.50
CA GLU A 193 10.11 9.94 28.70
C GLU A 193 9.54 8.53 28.48
N THR A 194 9.13 8.22 27.24
CA THR A 194 9.57 7.02 26.49
C THR A 194 8.79 6.88 25.17
N ASN A 195 9.54 6.83 24.04
CA ASN A 195 9.18 6.16 22.78
C ASN A 195 7.78 6.42 22.16
N LEU A 196 7.46 7.67 21.81
CA LEU A 196 6.26 8.04 21.04
C LEU A 196 6.40 7.91 19.50
N SER A 197 7.54 7.47 18.97
CA SER A 197 7.80 7.49 17.52
C SER A 197 7.23 6.31 16.71
N ASN A 198 6.74 5.24 17.35
CA ASN A 198 6.60 3.94 16.67
C ASN A 198 5.17 3.37 16.56
N ILE A 199 4.11 4.10 16.93
CA ILE A 199 2.71 3.60 16.83
C ILE A 199 1.97 4.16 15.60
N PHE A 200 2.44 5.27 15.02
CA PHE A 200 1.80 5.93 13.87
C PHE A 200 2.38 5.54 12.50
N SER A 201 3.41 4.69 12.44
CA SER A 201 4.05 4.27 11.18
C SER A 201 3.09 3.54 10.23
N HIS A 202 2.06 2.87 10.77
CA HIS A 202 1.05 2.13 10.00
C HIS A 202 -0.27 2.92 9.75
N ALA A 203 -0.36 4.19 10.15
CA ALA A 203 -1.61 4.97 10.08
C ALA A 203 -1.79 5.76 8.76
N ASP A 204 -1.00 5.46 7.72
CA ASP A 204 -1.01 6.19 6.45
C ASP A 204 -2.25 5.93 5.58
N ALA A 205 -2.93 4.81 5.82
CA ALA A 205 -4.19 4.40 5.21
C ALA A 205 -5.43 4.68 6.08
N VAL A 206 -5.31 5.52 7.11
CA VAL A 206 -6.38 5.78 8.09
C VAL A 206 -6.85 7.22 8.01
N CYS A 207 -8.17 7.42 8.01
CA CYS A 207 -8.79 8.73 8.13
C CYS A 207 -9.67 8.82 9.38
N GLU A 208 -9.59 9.96 10.05
CA GLU A 208 -10.62 10.42 10.96
C GLU A 208 -11.77 11.00 10.14
N VAL A 209 -12.99 10.59 10.47
CA VAL A 209 -14.22 10.99 9.82
C VAL A 209 -15.16 11.59 10.85
N THR A 210 -15.65 12.80 10.59
CA THR A 210 -16.60 13.50 11.48
C THR A 210 -17.68 14.22 10.67
N GLY A 211 -18.73 14.70 11.34
CA GLY A 211 -19.79 15.47 10.69
C GLY A 211 -20.77 14.63 9.85
N PHE A 212 -20.85 13.33 10.13
CA PHE A 212 -21.91 12.43 9.67
C PHE A 212 -23.08 12.40 10.67
N PRO A 213 -24.29 11.99 10.26
CA PRO A 213 -25.45 11.92 11.16
C PRO A 213 -25.20 10.98 12.34
N ALA A 214 -25.60 11.37 13.55
CA ALA A 214 -25.35 10.59 14.77
C ALA A 214 -25.98 9.19 14.76
N GLU A 215 -26.97 8.96 13.90
CA GLU A 215 -27.66 7.67 13.72
C GLU A 215 -26.84 6.67 12.88
N PHE A 216 -25.77 7.12 12.21
CA PHE A 216 -24.98 6.25 11.34
C PHE A 216 -24.27 5.19 12.16
N ASN A 217 -24.44 3.94 11.74
CA ASN A 217 -23.60 2.83 12.18
C ASN A 217 -22.38 2.66 11.26
N GLU A 218 -21.49 1.74 11.64
CA GLU A 218 -20.24 1.45 10.93
C GLU A 218 -20.46 1.09 9.44
N PHE A 219 -21.55 0.39 9.11
CA PHE A 219 -21.87 -0.02 7.74
C PHE A 219 -22.37 1.15 6.89
N GLN A 220 -23.22 2.00 7.46
CA GLN A 220 -23.72 3.21 6.79
C GLN A 220 -22.58 4.20 6.54
N LEU A 221 -21.65 4.33 7.49
CA LEU A 221 -20.47 5.13 7.32
C LEU A 221 -19.53 4.54 6.24
N ALA A 222 -19.30 3.22 6.24
CA ALA A 222 -18.54 2.54 5.20
C ALA A 222 -19.15 2.73 3.80
N ALA A 223 -20.49 2.76 3.69
CA ALA A 223 -21.20 2.94 2.42
C ALA A 223 -20.95 4.32 1.79
N LEU A 224 -20.63 5.36 2.58
CA LEU A 224 -20.21 6.66 2.04
C LEU A 224 -18.94 6.52 1.18
N PHE A 225 -18.10 5.55 1.51
CA PHE A 225 -16.84 5.26 0.83
C PHE A 225 -16.93 4.04 -0.08
N HIS A 226 -18.11 3.72 -0.63
CA HIS A 226 -18.31 2.52 -1.47
C HIS A 226 -17.41 2.43 -2.72
N LEU A 227 -16.87 3.56 -3.18
CA LEU A 227 -15.88 3.60 -4.26
C LEU A 227 -14.49 3.14 -3.80
N TYR A 228 -14.24 3.05 -2.50
CA TYR A 228 -12.95 2.71 -1.91
C TYR A 228 -13.05 1.39 -1.16
N LYS A 229 -11.94 0.65 -1.14
CA LYS A 229 -11.88 -0.58 -0.35
C LYS A 229 -11.62 -0.22 1.11
N VAL A 230 -12.66 -0.29 1.92
CA VAL A 230 -12.61 -0.10 3.38
C VAL A 230 -12.21 -1.42 4.04
N LYS A 231 -11.21 -1.38 4.94
CA LYS A 231 -10.73 -2.52 5.72
C LYS A 231 -11.47 -2.61 7.05
N SER A 232 -11.62 -1.49 7.74
CA SER A 232 -12.35 -1.42 9.01
C SER A 232 -12.94 -0.03 9.23
N VAL A 233 -14.04 0.03 9.99
CA VAL A 233 -14.63 1.26 10.49
C VAL A 233 -14.79 1.10 12.00
N VAL A 234 -14.27 2.06 12.75
CA VAL A 234 -14.39 2.10 14.21
C VAL A 234 -15.16 3.35 14.57
N MET A 235 -16.36 3.18 15.12
CA MET A 235 -17.18 4.28 15.60
C MET A 235 -16.57 4.84 16.89
N GLY A 236 -16.30 6.13 16.91
CA GLY A 236 -15.83 6.87 18.07
C GLY A 236 -16.99 7.47 18.87
N VAL A 237 -16.63 8.26 19.88
CA VAL A 237 -17.59 8.98 20.72
C VAL A 237 -17.97 10.30 20.04
N SER A 238 -19.22 10.75 20.21
CA SER A 238 -19.67 12.09 19.78
C SER A 238 -19.58 12.38 18.27
N GLY A 239 -20.00 11.44 17.42
CA GLY A 239 -20.06 11.67 15.95
C GLY A 239 -18.69 11.70 15.27
N THR A 240 -17.71 11.05 15.88
CA THR A 240 -16.39 10.78 15.31
C THR A 240 -16.28 9.31 14.94
N ALA A 241 -15.48 9.00 13.93
CA ALA A 241 -15.19 7.63 13.54
C ALA A 241 -13.82 7.58 12.87
N VAL A 242 -13.21 6.40 12.90
CA VAL A 242 -11.95 6.12 12.23
C VAL A 242 -12.20 5.09 11.13
N VAL A 243 -11.81 5.43 9.92
CA VAL A 243 -11.96 4.56 8.75
C VAL A 243 -10.57 4.17 8.26
N GLU A 244 -10.30 2.87 8.29
CA GLU A 244 -9.09 2.28 7.72
C GLU A 244 -9.38 1.82 6.30
N PHE A 245 -8.63 2.34 5.34
CA PHE A 245 -8.68 1.95 3.95
C PHE A 245 -7.67 0.85 3.65
N PHE A 246 -7.86 0.17 2.52
CA PHE A 246 -6.96 -0.88 2.07
C PHE A 246 -5.53 -0.39 1.81
N ASN A 247 -5.36 0.88 1.41
CA ASN A 247 -4.06 1.51 1.20
C ASN A 247 -4.15 3.03 1.42
N LYS A 248 -2.99 3.69 1.50
CA LYS A 248 -2.88 5.15 1.68
C LYS A 248 -3.50 5.97 0.55
N PHE A 249 -3.54 5.45 -0.68
CA PHE A 249 -4.11 6.18 -1.83
C PHE A 249 -5.60 6.32 -1.71
N HIS A 250 -6.31 5.26 -1.33
CA HIS A 250 -7.73 5.31 -1.05
C HIS A 250 -8.03 6.29 0.10
N ALA A 251 -7.19 6.32 1.14
CA ALA A 251 -7.34 7.28 2.24
C ALA A 251 -7.19 8.73 1.75
N VAL A 252 -6.16 9.02 0.94
CA VAL A 252 -5.94 10.36 0.36
C VAL A 252 -7.05 10.75 -0.61
N GLN A 253 -7.49 9.85 -1.48
CA GLN A 253 -8.57 10.11 -2.44
C GLN A 253 -9.91 10.31 -1.74
N ALA A 254 -10.23 9.47 -0.75
CA ALA A 254 -11.42 9.63 0.08
C ALA A 254 -11.39 11.00 0.80
N ALA A 255 -10.23 11.41 1.33
CA ALA A 255 -10.08 12.73 1.90
C ALA A 255 -10.32 13.85 0.87
N ILE A 256 -9.71 13.79 -0.31
CA ILE A 256 -9.89 14.81 -1.36
C ILE A 256 -11.34 14.91 -1.81
N GLU A 257 -12.04 13.79 -1.99
CA GLU A 257 -13.39 13.76 -2.54
C GLU A 257 -14.49 14.03 -1.50
N HIS A 258 -14.30 13.57 -0.26
CA HIS A 258 -15.34 13.58 0.77
C HIS A 258 -15.11 14.62 1.87
N HIS A 259 -13.90 15.17 2.01
CA HIS A 259 -13.67 16.26 2.95
C HIS A 259 -14.49 17.49 2.54
N ALA A 260 -15.17 18.10 3.52
CA ALA A 260 -16.07 19.22 3.35
C ALA A 260 -17.31 18.95 2.45
N LYS A 261 -17.61 17.69 2.11
CA LYS A 261 -18.79 17.32 1.32
C LYS A 261 -20.05 17.39 2.19
N LYS A 262 -21.09 18.08 1.71
CA LYS A 262 -22.40 18.08 2.38
C LYS A 262 -23.09 16.73 2.14
N LEU A 263 -23.50 16.07 3.22
CA LEU A 263 -24.32 14.86 3.15
C LEU A 263 -25.81 15.22 3.08
N ASP A 264 -26.21 16.23 3.85
CA ASP A 264 -27.55 16.78 3.87
C ASP A 264 -27.50 18.28 4.25
N ASN A 265 -28.65 18.85 4.63
CA ASN A 265 -28.77 20.26 4.98
C ASN A 265 -28.09 20.63 6.32
N SER A 266 -27.84 19.64 7.19
CA SER A 266 -27.30 19.79 8.54
C SER A 266 -25.90 19.19 8.73
N HIS A 267 -25.51 18.21 7.90
CA HIS A 267 -24.30 17.43 8.07
C HIS A 267 -23.32 17.68 6.94
N LYS A 268 -22.10 18.07 7.32
CA LYS A 268 -20.96 18.29 6.43
C LYS A 268 -19.84 17.37 6.87
N LEU A 269 -19.52 16.41 6.02
CA LEU A 269 -18.52 15.40 6.29
C LEU A 269 -17.13 16.04 6.31
N SER A 270 -16.33 15.68 7.30
CA SER A 270 -14.91 15.96 7.37
C SER A 270 -14.18 14.63 7.33
N VAL A 271 -13.31 14.44 6.35
CA VAL A 271 -12.47 13.25 6.19
C VAL A 271 -11.03 13.71 6.21
N VAL A 272 -10.27 13.34 7.23
CA VAL A 272 -8.91 13.85 7.44
C VAL A 272 -7.96 12.67 7.65
N PRO A 273 -6.93 12.49 6.81
CA PRO A 273 -5.92 11.49 7.05
C PRO A 273 -5.20 11.73 8.37
N ILE A 274 -5.05 10.68 9.18
CA ILE A 274 -4.37 10.76 10.47
C ILE A 274 -2.88 11.02 10.25
N HIS A 275 -2.28 10.32 9.27
CA HIS A 275 -0.88 10.46 8.94
C HIS A 275 -0.58 11.80 8.24
N GLN A 276 0.48 12.49 8.69
CA GLN A 276 0.83 13.83 8.23
C GLN A 276 1.13 13.90 6.73
N ILE A 277 1.83 12.89 6.18
CA ILE A 277 2.17 12.86 4.75
C ILE A 277 0.91 12.71 3.90
N SER A 278 0.02 11.79 4.28
CA SER A 278 -1.27 11.59 3.59
C SER A 278 -2.13 12.85 3.66
N ARG A 279 -2.10 13.57 4.79
CA ARG A 279 -2.81 14.84 4.98
C ARG A 279 -2.26 15.96 4.08
N MET A 280 -0.94 16.10 4.02
CA MET A 280 -0.28 17.04 3.10
C MET A 280 -0.59 16.71 1.64
N GLN A 281 -0.60 15.43 1.28
CA GLN A 281 -0.97 14.97 -0.07
C GLN A 281 -2.43 15.25 -0.42
N ALA A 282 -3.33 15.18 0.56
CA ALA A 282 -4.73 15.55 0.40
C ALA A 282 -4.97 17.08 0.34
N GLY A 283 -3.95 17.90 0.58
CA GLY A 283 -4.06 19.37 0.59
C GLY A 283 -4.85 19.92 1.79
N ILE A 284 -5.02 19.13 2.85
CA ILE A 284 -5.76 19.53 4.05
C ILE A 284 -4.76 20.15 5.03
N THR A 285 -4.95 21.43 5.34
CA THR A 285 -4.14 22.16 6.32
C THR A 285 -5.06 22.51 7.49
N ILE A 286 -4.62 22.25 8.73
CA ILE A 286 -5.36 22.61 9.95
C ILE A 286 -5.13 24.08 10.25
#